data_AF-A0A381XRC8-F1
#
_entry.id   AF-A0A381XRC8-F1
#
_cell.length_a   1.000
_cell.length_b   1.000
_cell.length_c   1.000
_cell.angle_alpha   90.00
_cell.angle_beta   90.00
_cell.angle_gamma   90.00
#
_symmetry.space_group_name_H-M   'P 1'
#
loop_
_entity.id
_entity.type
_entity.pdbx_description
1 polymer ?
#
loop_
_entity_poly.entity_id
_entity_poly.type
_entity_poly.pdbx_seq_one_letter_code
_entity_poly.pdbx_strand_id
1 'polypeptide(L)' 'QDLYFPPEDNVIEASHIIHSEIRPFDSPFGHCAANPGNDSGFEAALERAIGDLLEEQ' A
#
# COMPACT_ATOMS: atom_id res chain seq x y z
N GLN A 1 -2.16 -1.67 -12.09
CA GLN A 1 -1.33 -2.44 -11.15
C GLN A 1 0.16 -2.18 -11.37
N ASP A 2 0.95 -2.18 -10.29
CA ASP A 2 2.42 -2.08 -10.33
C ASP A 2 3.04 -3.29 -11.06
N LEU A 3 3.98 -3.03 -11.97
CA LEU A 3 4.64 -4.05 -12.79
C LEU A 3 6.04 -4.42 -12.29
N TYR A 4 6.60 -3.62 -11.37
CA TYR A 4 7.91 -3.83 -10.77
C TYR A 4 7.80 -4.41 -9.35
N PHE A 5 6.74 -4.04 -8.63
CA PHE A 5 6.44 -4.50 -7.27
C PHE A 5 5.02 -5.07 -7.19
N PRO A 6 4.79 -6.29 -7.69
CA PRO A 6 3.47 -6.92 -7.63
C PRO A 6 3.09 -7.28 -6.17
N PRO A 7 1.81 -7.19 -5.79
CA PRO A 7 1.36 -7.50 -4.42
C PRO A 7 1.76 -8.89 -3.92
N GLU A 8 1.88 -9.87 -4.82
CA GLU A 8 2.30 -11.23 -4.50
C GLU A 8 3.69 -11.30 -3.87
N ASP A 9 4.62 -10.44 -4.31
CA ASP A 9 5.95 -10.37 -3.73
C ASP A 9 5.89 -9.81 -2.30
N ASN A 10 5.06 -8.79 -2.06
CA ASN A 10 4.87 -8.22 -0.72
C ASN A 10 4.24 -9.23 0.26
N VAL A 11 3.36 -10.12 -0.21
CA VAL A 11 2.78 -11.19 0.62
C VAL A 11 3.87 -12.16 1.08
N ILE A 12 4.83 -12.49 0.22
CA ILE A 12 5.98 -13.35 0.59
C ILE A 12 6.82 -12.65 1.66
N GLU A 13 7.16 -11.37 1.46
CA GLU A 13 7.96 -10.59 2.41
C GLU A 13 7.26 -10.43 3.77
N ALA A 14 5.97 -10.10 3.77
CA ALA A 14 5.17 -9.94 4.99
C ALA A 14 5.05 -11.24 5.80
N SER A 15 5.08 -12.41 5.15
CA SER A 15 5.06 -13.70 5.86
C SER A 15 6.25 -13.88 6.81
N HIS A 16 7.32 -13.11 6.63
CA HIS A 16 8.51 -13.09 7.49
C HIS A 16 8.48 -11.98 8.56
N ILE A 17 7.47 -11.10 8.54
CA ILE A 17 7.32 -9.97 9.47
C ILE A 17 6.17 -10.25 10.43
N ILE A 18 6.51 -10.51 11.69
CA ILE A 18 5.54 -10.74 12.78
C ILE A 18 4.63 -9.51 12.93
N HIS A 19 3.33 -9.74 13.04
CA HIS A 19 2.28 -8.72 13.17
C HIS A 19 2.18 -7.74 11.98
N SER A 20 2.71 -8.11 10.81
CA SER A 20 2.50 -7.31 9.60
C SER A 20 1.08 -7.46 9.04
N GLU A 21 0.63 -6.40 8.39
CA GLU A 21 -0.59 -6.36 7.59
C GLU A 21 -0.26 -5.86 6.18
N ILE A 22 -0.86 -6.46 5.15
CA ILE A 22 -0.74 -6.03 3.76
C ILE A 22 -2.03 -5.33 3.33
N ARG A 23 -1.90 -4.07 2.88
CA ARG A 23 -3.01 -3.21 2.44
C ARG A 23 -2.78 -2.79 0.98
N PRO A 24 -3.09 -3.65 -0.02
CA PRO A 24 -2.81 -3.36 -1.42
C PRO A 24 -3.72 -2.25 -1.94
N PHE A 25 -3.19 -1.43 -2.84
CA PHE A 25 -3.95 -0.39 -3.51
C PHE A 25 -3.98 -0.67 -5.01
N ASP A 26 -5.18 -0.79 -5.59
CA ASP A 26 -5.36 -0.95 -7.02
C ASP A 26 -5.61 0.41 -7.68
N SER A 27 -4.84 0.68 -8.72
CA SER A 27 -4.90 1.93 -9.49
C SER A 27 -4.46 1.67 -10.92
N PRO A 28 -5.10 2.33 -11.92
CA PRO A 28 -4.66 2.28 -13.30
C PRO A 28 -3.26 2.88 -13.49
N PHE A 29 -2.81 3.74 -12.57
CA PHE A 29 -1.47 4.34 -12.61
C PHE A 29 -0.36 3.38 -12.13
N GLY A 30 -0.72 2.23 -11.54
CA GLY A 30 0.23 1.24 -11.05
C GLY A 30 1.27 1.87 -10.10
N HIS A 31 2.55 1.64 -10.39
CA HIS A 31 3.67 2.20 -9.61
C HIS A 31 3.57 3.73 -9.45
N CYS A 32 3.06 4.42 -10.46
CA CYS A 32 2.95 5.89 -10.47
C CYS A 32 1.73 6.41 -9.70
N ALA A 33 0.91 5.57 -9.07
CA ALA A 33 -0.24 6.02 -8.27
C ALA A 33 0.17 6.95 -7.12
N ALA A 34 1.38 6.74 -6.58
CA ALA A 34 1.94 7.56 -5.50
C ALA A 34 2.49 8.93 -5.96
N ASN A 35 2.54 9.21 -7.27
CA ASN A 35 3.00 10.51 -7.74
C ASN A 35 1.94 11.58 -7.44
N PRO A 36 2.33 12.79 -6.99
CA PRO A 36 1.39 13.85 -6.67
C PRO A 36 0.44 14.16 -7.83
N GLY A 37 -0.87 14.11 -7.55
CA GLY A 37 -1.93 14.44 -8.49
C GLY A 37 -2.37 13.32 -9.43
N ASN A 38 -1.78 12.11 -9.35
CA ASN A 38 -2.20 10.98 -10.19
C ASN A 38 -3.45 10.29 -9.65
N ASP A 39 -3.49 9.98 -8.36
CA ASP A 39 -4.62 9.29 -7.74
C ASP A 39 -4.91 9.86 -6.34
N SER A 40 -5.98 10.65 -6.22
CA SER A 40 -6.39 11.20 -4.92
C SER A 40 -6.91 10.12 -3.97
N GLY A 41 -7.33 8.97 -4.50
CA GLY A 41 -7.70 7.80 -3.69
C GLY A 41 -6.48 7.17 -3.01
N PHE A 42 -5.30 7.26 -3.62
CA PHE A 42 -4.06 6.73 -3.04
C PHE A 42 -3.68 7.51 -1.77
N GLU A 43 -3.69 8.84 -1.82
CA GLU A 43 -3.37 9.69 -0.67
C GLU A 43 -4.33 9.41 0.50
N ALA A 44 -5.63 9.31 0.24
CA ALA A 44 -6.62 8.97 1.27
C ALA A 44 -6.45 7.54 1.82
N ALA A 45 -5.99 6.59 1.00
CA ALA A 45 -5.70 5.23 1.46
C ALA A 45 -4.45 5.16 2.32
N LEU A 46 -3.40 5.91 1.93
CA LEU A 46 -2.16 6.02 2.67
C LEU A 46 -2.37 6.68 4.04
N GLU A 47 -3.07 7.81 4.09
CA GLU A 47 -3.35 8.53 5.34
C GLU A 47 -4.10 7.64 6.34
N ARG A 48 -5.13 6.91 5.87
CA ARG A 48 -5.87 5.95 6.71
C ARG A 48 -4.96 4.83 7.23
N ALA A 49 -4.13 4.24 6.37
CA ALA A 49 -3.24 3.16 6.79
C ALA A 49 -2.21 3.61 7.85
N ILE A 50 -1.70 4.84 7.73
CA ILE A 50 -0.82 5.44 8.73
C ILE A 50 -1.58 5.71 10.04
N GLY A 51 -2.80 6.27 9.96
CA GLY A 51 -3.66 6.50 11.12
C GLY A 51 -3.93 5.21 11.90
N ASP A 52 -4.40 4.17 11.21
CA ASP A 52 -4.66 2.86 11.82
C ASP A 52 -3.40 2.28 12.49
N LEU A 53 -2.24 2.36 11.84
CA LEU A 53 -0.96 1.89 12.39
C LEU A 53 -0.53 2.64 13.66
N LEU A 54 -0.80 3.94 13.74
CA LEU A 54 -0.45 4.76 14.89
C LEU A 54 -1.46 4.66 16.03
N GLU A 55 -2.70 4.29 15.73
CA GLU A 55 -3.80 4.13 16.71
C GLU A 55 -3.86 2.72 17.31
N GLU A 56 -3.31 1.70 16.64
CA GLU A 56 -3.13 0.35 17.20
C GLU A 56 -2.11 0.36 18.36
N GLN A 57 -2.63 0.55 19.58
CA GLN A 57 -1.92 0.28 20.85
C GLN A 57 -2.33 -1.06 21.46
#